data_AF-A0A9D7RLY6-F1
#
_entry.id   AF-A0A9D7RLY6-F1
#
_cell.length_a   1.000
_cell.length_b   1.000
_cell.length_c   1.000
_cell.angle_alpha   90.00
_cell.angle_beta   90.00
_cell.angle_gamma   90.00
#
_symmetry.space_group_name_H-M   'P 1'
#
loop_
_entity.id
_entity.type
_entity.pdbx_description
1 polymer ?
#
loop_
_entity_poly.entity_id
_entity_poly.type
_entity_poly.pdbx_seq_one_letter_code
_entity_poly.pdbx_strand_id
1 'polypeptide(L)'
;MVVRSMSPKEVADDARKDLRALVNKLKPLSKRMEREFRVSPKGVDRIEQAITWRSPRGNEWILVLIRSKRSTQMAGLVRYHGRDARLRAVRVDLLGSDGDIYFSAHFFERYLKRFNKSKDPPAPVRFLLREPRA
;
A
#
# COMPACT_ATOMS: atom_id res chain seq x y z
N MET A 1 11.78 11.20 -4.18
CA MET A 1 10.43 11.79 -4.23
C MET A 1 9.97 11.66 -5.65
N VAL A 2 8.86 10.97 -5.85
CA VAL A 2 8.30 10.78 -7.19
C VAL A 2 7.85 12.13 -7.76
N VAL A 3 8.27 12.44 -8.99
CA VAL A 3 7.93 13.68 -9.70
C VAL A 3 7.16 13.38 -10.99
N ARG A 4 6.40 14.37 -11.48
CA ARG A 4 5.44 14.20 -12.59
C ARG A 4 6.05 13.73 -13.91
N SER A 5 7.34 13.97 -14.12
CA SER A 5 8.06 13.58 -15.34
C SER A 5 8.47 12.11 -15.37
N MET A 6 8.48 11.41 -14.22
CA MET A 6 8.93 10.03 -14.09
C MET A 6 7.97 9.08 -14.79
N SER A 7 8.55 8.16 -15.56
CA SER A 7 7.88 6.97 -16.08
C SER A 7 7.50 6.04 -14.92
N PRO A 8 6.49 5.16 -15.12
CA PRO A 8 6.07 4.19 -14.10
C PRO A 8 7.23 3.33 -13.54
N LYS A 9 8.19 2.96 -14.40
CA LYS A 9 9.39 2.21 -14.01
C LYS A 9 10.31 3.04 -13.10
N GLU A 10 10.55 4.30 -13.46
CA GLU A 10 11.34 5.22 -12.62
C GLU A 10 10.67 5.47 -11.25
N VAL A 11 9.33 5.52 -11.22
CA VAL A 11 8.55 5.58 -9.98
C VAL A 11 8.78 4.33 -9.13
N ALA A 12 8.72 3.13 -9.72
CA ALA A 12 9.00 1.87 -9.03
C ALA A 12 10.42 1.84 -8.48
N ASP A 13 11.41 2.27 -9.27
CA ASP A 13 12.82 2.29 -8.88
C ASP A 13 13.11 3.32 -7.77
N ASP A 14 12.50 4.51 -7.81
CA ASP A 14 12.62 5.45 -6.68
C ASP A 14 11.92 4.92 -5.42
N ALA A 15 10.76 4.30 -5.58
CA ALA A 15 10.02 3.68 -4.50
C ALA A 15 10.78 2.51 -3.85
N ARG A 16 11.54 1.72 -4.62
CA ARG A 16 12.41 0.68 -4.08
C ARG A 16 13.47 1.23 -3.11
N LYS A 17 13.77 2.53 -3.12
CA LYS A 17 14.65 3.15 -2.11
C LYS A 17 13.97 3.28 -0.74
N ASP A 18 12.64 3.22 -0.68
CA ASP A 18 11.89 3.23 0.58
C ASP A 18 11.86 1.85 1.27
N LEU A 19 12.31 0.77 0.61
CA LEU A 19 12.22 -0.61 1.11
C LEU A 19 12.68 -0.77 2.55
N ARG A 20 13.85 -0.20 2.88
CA ARG A 20 14.42 -0.30 4.23
C ARG A 20 13.53 0.36 5.28
N ALA A 21 13.02 1.56 4.99
CA ALA A 21 12.13 2.29 5.88
C ALA A 21 10.77 1.59 6.01
N LEU A 22 10.28 1.02 4.90
CA LEU A 22 9.05 0.26 4.83
C LEU A 22 9.13 -1.03 5.68
N VAL A 23 10.22 -1.79 5.58
CA VAL A 23 10.46 -2.98 6.44
C VAL A 23 10.42 -2.60 7.92
N ASN A 24 11.06 -1.49 8.30
CA ASN A 24 11.04 -1.01 9.68
C ASN A 24 9.64 -0.60 10.14
N LYS A 25 8.85 0.04 9.26
CA LYS A 25 7.45 0.39 9.54
C LYS A 25 6.57 -0.84 9.75
N LEU A 26 6.82 -1.92 9.02
CA LEU A 26 5.94 -3.09 9.02
C LEU A 26 6.30 -4.15 10.05
N LYS A 27 7.55 -4.27 10.48
CA LYS A 27 7.97 -5.18 11.55
C LYS A 27 7.00 -5.21 12.75
N PRO A 28 6.61 -4.07 13.37
CA PRO A 28 5.66 -4.09 14.49
C PRO A 28 4.24 -4.50 14.06
N LEU A 29 3.79 -4.12 12.86
CA LEU A 29 2.47 -4.48 12.34
C LEU A 29 2.36 -5.97 12.05
N SER A 30 3.37 -6.56 11.40
CA SER A 30 3.43 -8.00 11.14
C SER A 30 3.39 -8.81 12.44
N LYS A 31 4.12 -8.39 13.48
CA LYS A 31 4.06 -9.02 14.81
C LYS A 31 2.68 -8.92 15.44
N ARG A 32 2.00 -7.78 15.29
CA ARG A 32 0.63 -7.58 15.77
C ARG A 32 -0.35 -8.50 15.05
N MET A 33 -0.32 -8.51 13.72
CA MET A 33 -1.18 -9.38 12.89
C MET A 33 -0.93 -10.86 13.18
N GLU A 34 0.31 -11.26 13.45
CA GLU A 34 0.63 -12.62 13.87
C GLU A 34 -0.05 -12.99 15.19
N ARG A 35 -0.03 -12.10 16.19
CA ARG A 35 -0.71 -12.31 17.47
C ARG A 35 -2.23 -12.39 17.28
N GLU A 36 -2.80 -11.48 16.50
CA GLU A 36 -4.23 -11.46 16.16
C GLU A 36 -4.65 -12.75 15.44
N PHE A 37 -3.81 -13.27 14.54
CA PHE A 37 -4.08 -14.52 13.84
C PHE A 37 -4.06 -15.73 14.79
N ARG A 38 -3.13 -15.80 15.74
CA ARG A 38 -3.04 -16.91 16.71
C ARG A 38 -4.28 -17.03 17.60
N VAL A 39 -4.89 -15.90 17.95
CA VAL A 39 -6.10 -15.86 18.79
C VAL A 39 -7.39 -15.82 17.97
N SER A 40 -7.30 -15.89 16.64
CA SER A 40 -8.46 -15.84 15.77
C SER A 40 -9.32 -17.11 15.89
N PRO A 41 -10.66 -17.01 15.75
CA PRO A 41 -11.55 -18.17 15.81
C PRO A 41 -11.17 -19.26 14.80
N LYS A 42 -11.50 -20.52 15.14
CA LYS A 42 -11.37 -21.64 14.20
C LYS A 42 -12.17 -21.33 12.92
N GLY A 43 -11.50 -21.46 11.77
CA GLY A 43 -12.09 -21.16 10.45
C GLY A 43 -11.57 -19.86 9.81
N VAL A 44 -10.80 -19.04 10.53
CA VAL A 44 -10.09 -17.91 9.93
C VAL A 44 -8.81 -18.42 9.25
N ASP A 45 -8.78 -18.36 7.92
CA ASP A 45 -7.61 -18.78 7.12
C ASP A 45 -6.67 -17.63 6.76
N ARG A 46 -7.16 -16.39 6.86
CA ARG A 46 -6.38 -15.17 6.59
C ARG A 46 -6.90 -13.95 7.34
N ILE A 47 -5.98 -13.07 7.70
CA ILE A 47 -6.25 -11.70 8.17
C ILE A 47 -5.58 -10.74 7.18
N GLU A 48 -6.35 -9.75 6.73
CA GLU A 48 -5.91 -8.75 5.77
C GLU A 48 -5.97 -7.37 6.44
N GLN A 49 -4.95 -6.54 6.22
CA GLN A 49 -4.91 -5.18 6.74
C GLN A 49 -4.36 -4.24 5.69
N ALA A 50 -5.13 -3.20 5.36
CA ALA A 50 -4.68 -2.11 4.51
C ALA A 50 -4.23 -0.91 5.35
N ILE A 51 -3.09 -0.33 5.01
CA ILE A 51 -2.59 0.90 5.63
C ILE A 51 -2.16 1.90 4.57
N THR A 52 -2.30 3.18 4.89
CA THR A 52 -1.67 4.25 4.14
C THR A 52 -0.45 4.73 4.92
N TRP A 53 0.64 5.02 4.22
CA TRP A 53 1.88 5.46 4.83
C TRP A 53 2.63 6.39 3.89
N ARG A 54 3.20 7.47 4.41
CA ARG A 54 4.07 8.35 3.66
C ARG A 54 5.52 8.05 4.03
N SER A 55 6.34 7.76 3.03
CA SER A 55 7.76 7.48 3.26
C SER A 55 8.52 8.75 3.64
N PRO A 56 9.70 8.64 4.28
CA PRO A 56 10.56 9.79 4.56
C PRO A 56 10.97 10.57 3.29
N ARG A 57 10.99 9.91 2.13
CA ARG A 57 11.24 10.53 0.82
C ARG A 57 10.02 11.24 0.23
N GLY A 58 8.90 11.26 0.97
CA GLY A 58 7.64 11.91 0.59
C GLY A 58 6.71 11.07 -0.27
N ASN A 59 7.07 9.82 -0.61
CA ASN A 59 6.26 8.95 -1.46
C ASN A 59 5.05 8.44 -0.69
N GLU A 60 3.89 8.44 -1.33
CA GLU A 60 2.65 7.96 -0.71
C GLU A 60 2.41 6.49 -1.05
N TRP A 61 2.43 5.66 -0.01
CA TRP A 61 2.23 4.23 -0.10
C TRP A 61 0.84 3.84 0.39
N ILE A 62 0.27 2.85 -0.30
CA ILE A 62 -0.79 2.01 0.22
C ILE A 62 -0.22 0.61 0.33
N LEU A 63 -0.23 0.06 1.54
CA LEU A 63 0.29 -1.27 1.81
C LEU A 63 -0.87 -2.16 2.22
N VAL A 64 -0.92 -3.35 1.64
CA VAL A 64 -1.82 -4.41 2.08
C VAL A 64 -0.98 -5.55 2.60
N LEU A 65 -1.16 -5.85 3.88
CA LEU A 65 -0.58 -6.99 4.56
C LEU A 65 -1.62 -8.11 4.58
N ILE A 66 -1.20 -9.31 4.19
CA ILE A 66 -2.05 -10.49 4.20
C ILE A 66 -1.32 -11.55 5.03
N ARG A 67 -1.85 -11.87 6.21
CA ARG A 67 -1.35 -12.96 7.03
C ARG A 67 -2.23 -14.18 6.79
N SER A 68 -1.63 -15.28 6.37
CA SER A 68 -2.24 -16.61 6.32
C SER A 68 -1.58 -17.55 7.32
N LYS A 69 -2.11 -18.78 7.44
CA LYS A 69 -1.49 -19.86 8.25
C LYS A 69 -0.03 -20.15 7.88
N ARG A 70 0.34 -19.97 6.60
CA ARG A 70 1.64 -20.40 6.06
C ARG A 70 2.59 -19.27 5.70
N SER A 71 2.08 -18.06 5.50
CA SER A 71 2.90 -16.95 5.00
C SER A 71 2.34 -15.59 5.39
N THR A 72 3.22 -14.58 5.38
CA THR A 72 2.83 -13.17 5.34
C THR A 72 3.17 -12.64 3.96
N GLN A 73 2.16 -12.20 3.24
CA GLN A 73 2.33 -11.54 1.97
C GLN A 73 2.11 -10.04 2.15
N MET A 74 2.72 -9.28 1.26
CA MET A 74 2.54 -7.85 1.20
C MET A 74 2.44 -7.40 -0.25
N ALA A 75 1.47 -6.53 -0.51
CA ALA A 75 1.40 -5.77 -1.74
C ALA A 75 1.56 -4.29 -1.41
N GLY A 76 2.50 -3.61 -2.08
CA GLY A 76 2.69 -2.17 -1.97
C GLY A 76 2.25 -1.47 -3.25
N LEU A 77 1.48 -0.40 -3.12
CA LEU A 77 1.12 0.51 -4.20
C LEU A 77 1.69 1.90 -3.88
N VAL A 78 2.36 2.50 -4.85
CA VAL A 78 2.89 3.87 -4.72
C VAL A 78 2.09 4.80 -5.59
N ARG A 79 1.51 5.84 -4.98
CA ARG A 79 0.78 6.89 -5.69
C ARG A 79 1.75 7.86 -6.34
N TYR A 80 1.42 8.28 -7.56
CA TYR A 80 2.13 9.33 -8.25
C TYR A 80 1.21 10.08 -9.22
N HIS A 81 1.62 11.27 -9.61
CA HIS A 81 0.99 12.02 -10.69
C HIS A 81 1.78 11.81 -11.97
N GLY A 82 1.12 11.43 -13.06
CA GLY A 82 1.75 11.34 -14.37
C GLY A 82 2.00 12.71 -15.00
N ARG A 83 2.62 12.71 -16.18
CA ARG A 83 2.82 13.94 -16.99
C ARG A 83 1.52 14.64 -17.35
N ASP A 84 0.45 13.86 -17.48
CA ASP A 84 -0.92 14.31 -17.76
C ASP A 84 -1.67 14.83 -16.51
N ALA A 85 -0.95 15.05 -15.40
CA ALA A 85 -1.49 15.40 -14.09
C ALA A 85 -2.48 14.39 -13.49
N ARG A 86 -2.69 13.23 -14.13
CA ARG A 86 -3.59 12.20 -13.62
C ARG A 86 -2.93 11.43 -12.49
N LEU A 87 -3.70 11.17 -11.44
CA LEU A 87 -3.29 10.31 -10.33
C LEU A 87 -3.25 8.84 -10.77
N ARG A 88 -2.12 8.18 -10.51
CA ARG A 88 -1.81 6.81 -10.91
C ARG A 88 -1.15 6.05 -9.75
N ALA A 89 -1.11 4.73 -9.85
CA ALA A 89 -0.37 3.87 -8.94
C ALA A 89 0.62 2.98 -9.68
N VAL A 90 1.71 2.63 -9.01
CA VAL A 90 2.56 1.51 -9.41
C VAL A 90 2.58 0.48 -8.29
N ARG A 91 2.36 -0.80 -8.62
CA ARG A 91 2.64 -1.89 -7.69
C ARG A 91 4.13 -2.08 -7.59
N VAL A 92 4.63 -2.05 -6.37
CA VAL A 92 5.99 -2.45 -6.05
C VAL A 92 5.86 -3.76 -5.29
N ASP A 93 6.21 -4.86 -5.95
CA ASP A 93 6.33 -6.14 -5.27
C ASP A 93 7.63 -6.16 -4.48
N LEU A 94 7.51 -6.59 -3.23
CA LEU A 94 8.55 -6.53 -2.21
C LEU A 94 9.19 -7.90 -2.00
N LEU A 95 8.64 -8.95 -2.64
CA LEU A 95 9.08 -10.34 -2.60
C LEU A 95 9.73 -10.82 -3.92
N GLY A 96 10.01 -9.90 -4.85
CA GLY A 96 10.95 -10.17 -5.95
C GLY A 96 10.40 -10.88 -7.18
N SER A 97 9.08 -11.01 -7.35
CA SER A 97 8.53 -11.23 -8.70
C SER A 97 8.21 -9.87 -9.31
N ASP A 98 9.09 -9.42 -10.21
CA ASP A 98 8.91 -8.19 -10.96
C ASP A 98 7.59 -8.25 -11.74
N GLY A 99 6.66 -7.40 -11.33
CA GLY A 99 5.37 -7.27 -11.98
C GLY A 99 5.01 -5.79 -12.03
N ASP A 100 5.29 -5.17 -13.18
CA ASP A 100 4.85 -3.82 -13.50
C ASP A 100 3.33 -3.83 -13.71
N ILE A 101 2.57 -3.60 -12.63
CA ILE A 101 1.11 -3.54 -12.70
C ILE A 101 0.64 -2.10 -12.48
N TYR A 102 -0.01 -1.58 -13.51
CA TYR A 102 -0.55 -0.24 -13.58
C TYR A 102 -1.96 -0.20 -12.96
N PHE A 103 -2.22 0.76 -12.07
CA PHE A 103 -3.57 0.96 -11.52
C PHE A 103 -4.02 2.42 -11.57
N SER A 104 -5.33 2.64 -11.74
CA SER A 104 -5.98 3.95 -11.80
C SER A 104 -6.52 4.40 -10.43
N ALA A 105 -6.88 5.68 -10.30
CA ALA A 105 -7.47 6.24 -9.06
C ALA A 105 -8.71 5.46 -8.57
N HIS A 106 -9.62 5.09 -9.49
CA HIS A 106 -10.82 4.34 -9.18
C HIS A 106 -10.55 2.90 -8.67
N PHE A 107 -9.37 2.34 -9.00
CA PHE A 107 -8.95 1.07 -8.44
C PHE A 107 -8.62 1.20 -6.94
N PHE A 108 -7.99 2.29 -6.50
CA PHE A 108 -7.62 2.47 -5.09
C PHE A 108 -8.80 2.44 -4.14
N GLU A 109 -9.91 3.09 -4.50
CA GLU A 109 -11.11 3.11 -3.67
C GLU A 109 -11.70 1.71 -3.52
N ARG A 110 -11.76 0.94 -4.62
CA ARG A 110 -12.24 -0.45 -4.60
C ARG A 110 -11.28 -1.38 -3.88
N TYR A 111 -9.97 -1.16 -4.03
CA TYR A 111 -8.91 -1.93 -3.39
C TYR A 111 -8.97 -1.76 -1.87
N LEU A 112 -9.01 -0.52 -1.36
CA LEU A 112 -9.14 -0.27 0.08
C LEU A 112 -10.46 -0.79 0.67
N LYS A 113 -11.58 -0.65 -0.06
CA LYS A 113 -12.89 -1.21 0.37
C LYS A 113 -12.87 -2.74 0.46
N ARG A 114 -12.09 -3.42 -0.38
CA ARG A 114 -11.98 -4.89 -0.39
C ARG A 114 -11.25 -5.45 0.83
N PHE A 115 -10.18 -4.79 1.27
CA PHE A 115 -9.30 -5.29 2.32
C PHE A 115 -9.70 -4.84 3.75
N ASN A 116 -10.61 -3.87 3.89
CA ASN A 116 -11.16 -3.44 5.18
C ASN A 116 -12.53 -4.06 5.48
N LYS A 117 -12.72 -5.35 5.18
CA LYS A 117 -13.99 -6.05 5.49
C LYS A 117 -14.17 -6.35 6.99
N SER A 118 -13.13 -6.18 7.81
CA SER A 118 -13.14 -6.53 9.23
C SER A 118 -12.67 -5.37 10.09
N LYS A 119 -13.65 -4.60 10.59
CA LYS A 119 -13.61 -3.58 11.66
C LYS A 119 -12.70 -2.35 11.45
N ASP A 120 -13.33 -1.22 11.71
CA ASP A 120 -12.92 0.18 11.56
C ASP A 120 -12.51 0.62 10.14
N PRO A 121 -13.33 1.48 9.48
CA PRO A 121 -12.91 2.09 8.22
C PRO A 121 -11.63 2.90 8.48
N PRO A 122 -10.62 2.86 7.58
CA PRO A 122 -9.56 3.85 7.62
C PRO A 122 -10.22 5.23 7.60
N ALA A 123 -9.71 6.15 8.42
CA ALA A 123 -10.23 7.52 8.52
C ALA A 123 -10.66 8.03 7.14
N PRO A 124 -11.82 8.69 7.03
CA PRO A 124 -12.39 9.05 5.74
C PRO A 124 -11.32 9.76 4.91
N VAL A 125 -11.25 9.37 3.63
CA VAL A 125 -10.35 9.90 2.57
C VAL A 125 -10.58 11.41 2.33
N ARG A 126 -11.24 12.11 3.25
CA ARG A 126 -11.45 13.56 3.29
C ARG A 126 -10.12 14.34 3.39
N PHE A 127 -9.07 13.75 3.94
CA PHE A 127 -7.74 14.40 3.99
C PHE A 127 -6.96 14.33 2.67
N LEU A 128 -7.43 13.58 1.66
CA LEU A 128 -6.69 13.31 0.42
C LEU A 128 -7.30 13.95 -0.84
N LEU A 129 -8.46 14.60 -0.72
CA LEU A 129 -9.15 15.30 -1.81
C LEU A 129 -9.04 16.83 -1.69
N ARG A 130 -8.05 17.35 -0.96
CA ARG A 130 -7.73 18.78 -1.04
C ARG A 130 -7.05 18.99 -2.38
N GLU A 131 -7.85 19.28 -3.41
CA GLU A 131 -7.34 19.88 -4.64
C GLU A 131 -6.45 21.07 -4.27
N PRO A 132 -5.29 21.24 -4.92
CA PRO A 132 -4.54 22.47 -4.76
C PRO A 132 -5.45 23.59 -5.28
N ARG A 133 -5.93 24.45 -4.37
CA ARG A 133 -6.48 25.73 -4.79
C ARG A 133 -5.36 26.49 -5.49
N ALA A 134 -5.72 27.04 -6.64
CA ALA A 134 -4.90 27.90 -7.50
C ALA A 134 -4.21 29.03 -6.72
#